data_AF-A0A5C3FXQ9-F1
#
_entry.id   AF-A0A5C3FXQ9-F1
#
_cell.length_a   1.000
_cell.length_b   1.000
_cell.length_c   1.000
_cell.angle_alpha   90.00
_cell.angle_beta   90.00
_cell.angle_gamma   90.00
#
_symmetry.space_group_name_H-M   'P 1'
#
loop_
_entity.id
_entity.type
_entity.pdbx_description
1 polymer ?
#
loop_
_entity_poly.entity_id
_entity_poly.type
_entity_poly.pdbx_seq_one_letter_code
_entity_poly.pdbx_strand_id
1 'polypeptide(L)'
;MSLARTINYIRKEGIKKNGNKFYENHDEFPLRHRWVDYAADNEFNASQVDPLALPPRENITGTRGGFKTYNTTKPKISAWEPKVAERG
;
A
#
# COMPACT_ATOMS: atom_id res chain seq x y z
N MET A 1 18.67 18.86 18.40
CA MET A 1 19.10 19.82 17.36
C MET A 1 18.76 19.21 16.00
N SER A 2 17.58 19.51 15.46
CA SER A 2 17.15 19.01 14.14
C SER A 2 17.63 19.99 13.07
N LEU A 3 18.52 19.54 12.19
CA LEU A 3 18.89 20.26 10.98
C LEU A 3 17.65 20.30 10.07
N ALA A 4 16.83 21.33 10.25
CA ALA A 4 15.82 21.70 9.28
C ALA A 4 16.56 21.97 7.96
N ARG A 5 16.55 20.98 7.06
CA ARG A 5 17.00 21.16 5.69
C ARG A 5 16.08 22.23 5.09
N THR A 6 16.63 23.42 4.90
CA THR A 6 15.98 24.52 4.19
C THR A 6 15.79 24.09 2.73
N ILE A 7 14.64 23.49 2.42
CA ILE A 7 14.26 23.11 1.07
C ILE A 7 13.01 23.91 0.73
N ASN A 8 13.20 24.97 -0.06
CA ASN A 8 12.18 25.96 -0.42
C ASN A 8 11.10 25.45 -1.39
N TYR A 9 11.09 24.16 -1.75
CA TYR A 9 10.20 23.56 -2.77
C TYR A 9 9.44 22.33 -2.28
N ILE A 10 9.17 22.28 -0.98
CA ILE A 10 8.46 21.16 -0.36
C ILE A 10 6.97 21.49 -0.27
N ARG A 11 6.12 20.77 -1.02
CA ARG A 11 4.68 20.77 -0.77
C ARG A 11 4.38 19.85 0.41
N LYS A 12 3.71 20.39 1.44
CA LYS A 12 3.21 19.61 2.57
C LYS A 12 1.83 19.07 2.21
N GLU A 13 1.71 17.75 2.16
CA GLU A 13 0.46 17.07 1.81
C GLU A 13 -0.46 16.90 3.02
N GLY A 14 0.09 16.81 4.24
CA GLY A 14 -0.75 16.75 5.44
C GLY A 14 -0.05 16.36 6.74
N ILE A 15 -0.83 16.34 7.81
CA ILE A 15 -0.47 15.80 9.14
C ILE A 15 -1.43 14.64 9.43
N LYS A 16 -0.90 13.47 9.81
CA LYS A 16 -1.73 12.32 10.26
C LYS A 16 -2.08 12.41 11.75
N LYS A 17 -3.01 11.57 12.21
CA LYS A 17 -3.49 11.50 13.61
C LYS A 17 -2.36 11.33 14.64
N ASN A 18 -1.25 10.71 14.24
CA ASN A 18 -0.04 10.50 15.04
C ASN A 18 0.93 11.69 15.02
N GLY A 19 0.58 12.81 14.37
CA GLY A 19 1.40 14.02 14.29
C GLY A 19 2.44 14.03 13.17
N ASN A 20 2.67 12.91 12.47
CA ASN A 20 3.67 12.82 11.40
C ASN A 20 3.31 13.74 10.22
N LYS A 21 4.31 14.46 9.70
CA LYS A 21 4.17 15.37 8.55
C LYS A 21 4.69 14.69 7.29
N PHE A 22 3.90 14.73 6.21
CA PHE A 22 4.23 14.09 4.94
C PHE A 22 4.44 15.15 3.87
N TYR A 23 5.42 14.89 3.01
CA TYR A 23 5.85 15.80 1.97
C TYR A 23 6.17 15.06 0.68
N GLU A 24 5.96 15.74 -0.44
CA GLU A 24 6.17 15.20 -1.78
C GLU A 24 6.77 16.25 -2.72
N ASN A 25 7.70 15.84 -3.58
CA ASN A 25 8.32 16.66 -4.61
C ASN A 25 8.63 15.82 -5.87
N HIS A 26 7.93 16.10 -6.98
CA HIS A 26 8.04 15.33 -8.23
C HIS A 26 9.28 15.67 -9.06
N ASP A 27 9.96 16.78 -8.75
CA ASP A 27 11.17 17.21 -9.44
C ASP A 27 12.44 16.53 -8.88
N GLU A 28 12.31 15.74 -7.80
CA GLU A 28 13.42 14.99 -7.23
C GLU A 28 13.64 13.63 -7.91
N PHE A 29 14.86 13.11 -7.72
CA PHE A 29 15.25 11.79 -8.17
C PHE A 29 14.26 10.70 -7.68
N PRO A 30 13.94 9.67 -8.49
CA PRO A 30 13.11 8.55 -8.06
C PRO A 30 13.58 7.97 -6.73
N LEU A 31 12.64 7.56 -5.86
CA LEU A 31 12.89 7.12 -4.47
C LEU A 31 13.21 8.25 -3.47
N ARG A 32 13.46 9.50 -3.90
CA ARG A 32 13.64 10.67 -3.01
C ARG A 32 12.51 11.68 -3.06
N HIS A 33 11.51 11.48 -3.92
CA HIS A 33 10.36 12.36 -4.08
C HIS A 33 9.40 12.43 -2.87
N ARG A 34 9.57 11.61 -1.82
CA ARG A 34 8.65 11.53 -0.67
C ARG A 34 9.44 11.32 0.63
N TRP A 35 9.11 12.09 1.68
CA TRP A 35 9.69 11.92 3.02
C TRP A 35 8.68 12.24 4.13
N VAL A 36 9.04 11.82 5.34
CA VAL A 36 8.23 11.98 6.56
C VAL A 36 9.07 12.63 7.64
N ASP A 37 8.57 13.72 8.22
CA ASP A 37 9.07 14.21 9.50
C ASP A 37 8.21 13.59 10.61
N TYR A 38 8.84 12.72 11.41
CA TYR A 38 8.19 12.08 12.54
C TYR A 38 7.98 13.11 13.66
N ALA A 39 6.82 13.06 14.32
CA ALA A 39 6.53 13.97 15.44
C ALA A 39 7.20 13.55 16.75
N ALA A 40 7.50 12.26 16.90
CA ALA A 40 8.20 11.71 18.04
C ALA A 40 9.67 11.44 17.66
N ASP A 41 10.59 12.03 18.42
CA ASP A 41 12.03 11.85 18.23
C ASP A 41 12.48 10.51 18.80
N ASN A 42 12.90 9.57 17.93
CA ASN A 42 13.51 8.27 18.29
C ASN A 42 12.67 7.34 19.20
N GLU A 43 11.39 7.61 19.41
CA GLU A 43 10.50 6.73 20.14
C GLU A 43 9.89 5.71 19.18
N PHE A 44 10.41 4.48 19.12
CA PHE A 44 9.85 3.41 18.28
C PHE A 44 8.66 2.73 18.96
N ASN A 45 7.58 3.47 19.21
CA ASN A 45 6.40 2.94 19.89
C ASN A 45 5.21 2.72 18.94
N ALA A 46 4.37 1.73 19.26
CA ALA A 46 3.29 1.27 18.38
C ALA A 46 2.24 2.34 18.03
N SER A 47 2.14 3.44 18.79
CA SER A 47 1.23 4.56 18.49
C SER A 47 1.60 5.34 17.23
N GLN A 48 2.80 5.16 16.69
CA GLN A 48 3.24 5.75 15.44
C GLN A 48 2.69 5.04 14.21
N VAL A 49 2.27 3.79 14.35
CA VAL A 49 1.65 3.01 13.28
C VAL A 49 0.19 3.43 13.16
N ASP A 50 -0.26 3.75 11.95
CA ASP A 50 -1.67 4.03 11.68
C ASP A 50 -2.53 2.84 12.16
N PRO A 51 -3.60 3.02 12.94
CA PRO A 51 -4.42 1.91 13.42
C PRO A 51 -5.02 1.05 12.28
N LEU A 52 -5.15 1.59 11.07
CA LEU A 52 -5.55 0.84 9.87
C LEU A 52 -4.39 0.14 9.16
N ALA A 53 -3.15 0.37 9.56
CA ALA A 53 -2.03 -0.40 9.06
C ALA A 53 -2.17 -1.84 9.55
N LEU A 54 -2.22 -2.76 8.59
CA LEU A 54 -2.22 -4.18 8.89
C LEU A 54 -0.94 -4.54 9.66
N PRO A 55 -1.00 -5.44 10.65
CA PRO A 55 0.19 -5.92 11.32
C PRO A 55 1.16 -6.53 10.28
N PRO A 56 2.48 -6.52 10.56
CA PRO A 56 3.45 -7.19 9.71
C PRO A 56 3.00 -8.63 9.44
N ARG A 57 2.80 -8.97 8.16
CA ARG A 57 2.55 -10.35 7.74
C ARG A 57 3.88 -10.93 7.31
N GLU A 58 4.17 -12.14 7.76
CA GLU A 58 5.34 -12.88 7.31
C GLU A 58 5.29 -13.17 5.80
N ASN A 59 6.45 -13.41 5.21
CA ASN A 59 6.52 -13.88 3.83
C ASN A 59 6.06 -15.34 3.77
N ILE A 60 4.93 -15.59 3.09
CA ILE A 60 4.30 -16.90 2.97
C ILE A 60 4.69 -17.66 1.69
N THR A 61 5.71 -17.20 0.96
CA THR A 61 6.26 -17.90 -0.22
C THR A 61 6.69 -19.33 0.16
N GLY A 62 6.33 -20.32 -0.67
CA GLY A 62 6.65 -21.73 -0.41
C GLY A 62 5.72 -22.45 0.58
N THR A 63 4.77 -21.74 1.20
CA THR A 63 3.71 -22.35 2.03
C THR A 63 2.43 -22.59 1.21
N ARG A 64 1.48 -23.35 1.77
CA ARG A 64 0.14 -23.50 1.18
C ARG A 64 -0.61 -22.16 1.08
N GLY A 65 -0.30 -21.19 1.94
CA GLY A 65 -0.87 -19.85 1.95
C GLY A 65 -0.26 -18.89 0.93
N GLY A 66 0.78 -19.29 0.19
CA GLY A 66 1.45 -18.47 -0.80
C GLY A 66 0.49 -17.79 -1.79
N PHE A 67 0.76 -16.53 -2.14
CA PHE A 67 -0.04 -15.81 -3.12
C PHE A 67 -0.04 -16.54 -4.47
N LYS A 68 -1.25 -16.86 -4.96
CA LYS A 68 -1.46 -17.46 -6.28
C LYS A 68 -2.22 -16.47 -7.15
N THR A 69 -1.59 -16.05 -8.24
CA THR A 69 -2.24 -15.19 -9.22
C THR A 69 -3.33 -15.94 -9.97
N TYR A 70 -4.41 -15.25 -10.34
CA TYR A 70 -5.50 -15.79 -11.13
C TYR A 70 -6.09 -14.71 -12.03
N ASN A 71 -6.83 -15.14 -13.05
CA ASN A 71 -7.55 -14.22 -13.91
C ASN A 71 -8.79 -13.69 -13.18
N THR A 72 -8.87 -12.37 -12.98
CA THR A 72 -10.01 -11.71 -12.34
C THR A 72 -11.17 -11.45 -13.29
N THR A 73 -10.99 -11.70 -14.58
CA THR A 73 -12.01 -11.48 -15.61
C THR A 73 -12.86 -12.73 -15.84
N LYS A 74 -14.14 -12.53 -16.14
CA LYS A 74 -15.02 -13.61 -16.60
C LYS A 74 -14.58 -14.05 -18.02
N PRO A 75 -14.78 -15.33 -18.40
CA PRO A 75 -14.55 -15.78 -19.76
C PRO A 75 -15.32 -14.92 -20.76
N LYS A 76 -14.68 -14.57 -21.87
CA LYS A 76 -15.30 -13.72 -22.91
C LYS A 76 -16.31 -14.49 -23.76
N ILE A 77 -16.13 -15.80 -23.88
CA ILE A 77 -16.97 -16.69 -24.68
C ILE A 77 -17.58 -17.70 -23.72
N SER A 78 -18.91 -17.75 -23.68
CA SER A 78 -19.65 -18.76 -22.92
C SER A 78 -19.69 -20.06 -23.71
N ALA A 79 -19.46 -21.19 -23.04
CA ALA A 79 -19.66 -22.51 -23.64
C ALA A 79 -21.16 -22.80 -23.81
N TRP A 80 -21.49 -23.66 -24.77
CA TRP A 80 -22.85 -24.16 -24.92
C TRP A 80 -23.17 -25.17 -23.80
N GLU A 81 -24.30 -24.98 -23.12
CA GLU A 81 -24.82 -25.92 -22.13
C GLU A 81 -25.77 -26.93 -22.81
N PRO A 82 -25.49 -28.25 -22.75
CA PRO A 82 -26.34 -29.25 -23.38
C PRO A 82 -27.68 -29.39 -22.67
N LYS A 83 -28.79 -29.28 -23.43
CA LYS A 83 -30.12 -29.70 -22.98
C LYS A 83 -30.44 -31.07 -23.54
N VAL A 84 -30.72 -32.03 -22.67
CA VAL A 84 -31.23 -33.36 -23.06
C VAL A 84 -32.74 -33.26 -23.13
N ALA A 85 -33.35 -33.72 -24.24
CA ALA A 85 -34.80 -33.80 -24.40
C ALA A 85 -35.19 -35.26 -24.67
N GLU A 86 -36.28 -35.73 -24.05
CA GLU A 86 -36.84 -37.04 -24.33
C GLU A 86 -37.43 -37.07 -25.75
N ARG A 87 -37.29 -38.21 -26.42
CA ARG A 87 -37.92 -38.47 -27.72
C ARG A 87 -39.32 -39.02 -27.42
N GLY A 88 -40.35 -38.25 -27.79
CA GLY A 88 -41.76 -38.63 -27.64
C GLY A 88 -42.19 -39.78 -28.54
#